data_AF-A0A2X2UAM2-F1
#
_entry.id   AF-A0A2X2UAM2-F1
#
_cell.length_a   1.000
_cell.length_b   1.000
_cell.length_c   1.000
_cell.angle_alpha   90.00
_cell.angle_beta   90.00
_cell.angle_gamma   90.00
#
_symmetry.space_group_name_H-M   'P 1'
#
loop_
_entity.id
_entity.type
_entity.pdbx_description
1 polymer ?
#
loop_
_entity_poly.entity_id
_entity_poly.type
_entity_poly.pdbx_seq_one_letter_code
_entity_poly.pdbx_strand_id
1 'polypeptide(L)'
;MKIDKRKCRKFADPGLKMNQNHGLLHAEKVKYIVRTAIKNIGGQRILVLYIYLREKAVDGIFLPIWTMFQSRTEYITLSRKEDGSTSWSRAAFCNLQRDYDFSRHCAFYTASDEDRVTRFCKQKRNKGFTSLYCMQYDIMEKRKKERRKKKERETLARMKSVPALPGNINRTIEREMVPHYVFYTYSRKKKVWKGSVLHVMRRYW
;
A
#
# COMPACT_ATOMS: atom_id res chain seq x y z
N MET A 1 7.32 7.29 -15.06
CA MET A 1 8.70 6.81 -15.29
C MET A 1 9.01 5.74 -14.26
N LYS A 2 9.53 4.58 -14.68
CA LYS A 2 9.70 3.41 -13.80
C LYS A 2 11.09 3.43 -13.15
N ILE A 3 11.17 3.06 -11.88
CA ILE A 3 12.47 2.93 -11.18
C ILE A 3 13.23 1.69 -11.71
N ASP A 4 14.49 1.87 -12.10
CA ASP A 4 15.38 0.81 -12.57
C ASP A 4 15.97 0.03 -11.39
N LYS A 5 15.44 -1.17 -11.15
CA LYS A 5 15.86 -2.07 -10.06
C LYS A 5 17.33 -2.48 -10.15
N ARG A 6 17.85 -2.73 -11.36
CA ARG A 6 19.22 -3.22 -11.56
C ARG A 6 20.22 -2.13 -11.20
N LYS A 7 19.95 -0.89 -11.62
CA LYS A 7 20.77 0.27 -11.23
C LYS A 7 20.63 0.58 -9.75
N CYS A 8 19.42 0.52 -9.18
CA CYS A 8 19.19 0.76 -7.75
C CYS A 8 19.96 -0.21 -6.84
N ARG A 9 20.09 -1.49 -7.24
CA ARG A 9 20.83 -2.49 -6.46
C ARG A 9 22.29 -2.09 -6.17
N LYS A 10 22.94 -1.35 -7.09
CA LYS A 10 24.31 -0.83 -6.90
C LYS A 10 24.42 0.21 -5.79
N PHE A 11 23.29 0.82 -5.39
CA PHE A 11 23.21 1.85 -4.36
C PHE A 11 22.55 1.34 -3.08
N ALA A 12 22.27 0.04 -2.98
CA ALA A 12 21.57 -0.55 -1.84
C ALA A 12 22.44 -0.66 -0.58
N ASP A 13 23.76 -0.69 -0.75
CA ASP A 13 24.71 -0.74 0.34
C ASP A 13 25.62 0.49 0.27
N PRO A 14 25.50 1.44 1.19
CA PRO A 14 26.26 2.68 1.10
C PRO A 14 27.61 2.60 1.85
N GLY A 15 27.92 1.49 2.55
CA GLY A 15 29.14 1.36 3.34
C GLY A 15 29.27 2.39 4.49
N LEU A 16 28.15 2.96 4.92
CA LEU A 16 28.13 4.06 5.88
C LEU A 16 28.25 3.56 7.31
N LYS A 17 29.31 3.98 8.01
CA LYS A 17 29.50 3.71 9.43
C LYS A 17 28.74 4.70 10.31
N MET A 18 28.29 4.27 11.48
CA MET A 18 27.71 5.14 12.51
C MET A 18 28.69 5.28 13.68
N ASN A 19 28.60 6.40 14.41
CA ASN A 19 29.36 6.58 15.63
C ASN A 19 28.73 5.70 16.73
N GLN A 20 29.52 4.83 17.36
CA GLN A 20 29.05 3.95 18.43
C GLN A 20 28.58 4.71 19.68
N ASN A 21 29.10 5.92 19.89
CA ASN A 21 28.69 6.78 21.00
C ASN A 21 27.45 7.63 20.68
N HIS A 22 26.79 7.37 19.55
CA HIS A 22 25.61 8.14 19.15
C HIS A 22 24.39 7.76 20.00
N GLY A 23 23.75 8.74 20.64
CA GLY A 23 22.64 8.49 21.58
C GLY A 23 21.48 7.66 21.00
N LEU A 24 21.24 7.71 19.68
CA LEU A 24 20.24 6.88 19.00
C LEU A 24 20.50 5.37 19.13
N LEU A 25 21.75 4.94 19.28
CA LEU A 25 22.09 3.52 19.47
C LEU A 25 21.66 3.00 20.84
N HIS A 26 21.54 3.90 21.82
CA HIS A 26 21.13 3.60 23.19
C HIS A 26 19.65 3.95 23.47
N ALA A 27 18.94 4.50 22.49
CA ALA A 27 17.53 4.86 22.63
C ALA A 27 16.62 3.65 22.36
N GLU A 28 16.17 2.95 23.41
CA GLU A 28 15.35 1.73 23.31
C GLU A 28 14.06 1.89 22.50
N LYS A 29 13.45 3.08 22.54
CA LYS A 29 12.22 3.38 21.79
C LYS A 29 12.44 3.39 20.27
N VAL A 30 13.68 3.58 19.82
CA VAL A 30 14.07 3.57 18.40
C VAL A 30 14.44 2.15 18.00
N LYS A 31 13.66 1.53 17.11
CA LYS A 31 14.00 0.21 16.55
C LYS A 31 14.83 0.35 15.28
N TYR A 32 14.57 1.41 14.51
CA TYR A 32 15.17 1.62 13.20
C TYR A 32 15.86 2.98 13.11
N ILE A 33 17.08 2.98 12.58
CA ILE A 33 17.83 4.19 12.27
C ILE A 33 17.78 4.39 10.76
N VAL A 34 17.40 5.60 10.34
CA VAL A 34 17.24 5.96 8.93
C VAL A 34 18.31 6.96 8.53
N ARG A 35 19.12 6.58 7.53
CA ARG A 35 20.04 7.48 6.83
C ARG A 35 19.55 7.71 5.42
N THR A 36 19.88 8.85 4.84
CA THR A 36 19.34 9.21 3.53
C THR A 36 20.40 9.75 2.58
N ALA A 37 20.16 9.59 1.29
CA ALA A 37 20.99 10.17 0.24
C ALA A 37 20.13 10.59 -0.96
N ILE A 38 20.61 11.56 -1.73
CA ILE A 38 20.08 11.84 -3.07
C ILE A 38 21.04 11.23 -4.08
N LYS A 39 20.52 10.42 -5.00
CA LYS A 39 21.30 9.80 -6.08
C LYS A 39 20.58 9.99 -7.41
N ASN A 40 21.34 10.26 -8.46
CA ASN A 40 20.83 10.26 -9.82
C ASN A 40 20.96 8.85 -10.39
N ILE A 41 19.86 8.11 -10.47
CA ILE A 41 19.84 6.70 -10.89
C ILE A 41 18.96 6.59 -12.13
N GLY A 42 19.55 6.16 -13.24
CA GLY A 42 18.82 6.02 -14.50
C GLY A 42 18.20 7.33 -15.01
N GLY A 43 18.90 8.45 -14.82
CA GLY A 43 18.44 9.79 -15.22
C GLY A 43 17.38 10.40 -14.30
N GLN A 44 17.03 9.74 -13.19
CA GLN A 44 16.07 10.25 -12.22
C GLN A 44 16.75 10.63 -10.92
N ARG A 45 16.36 11.77 -10.34
CA ARG A 45 16.73 12.15 -8.98
C ARG A 45 15.94 11.31 -7.97
N ILE A 46 16.60 10.37 -7.32
CA ILE A 46 16.03 9.42 -6.37
C ILE A 46 16.49 9.77 -4.95
N LEU A 47 15.54 9.85 -4.03
CA LEU A 47 15.80 9.82 -2.58
C LEU A 47 15.97 8.36 -2.16
N VAL A 48 17.12 8.05 -1.59
CA VAL A 48 17.44 6.72 -1.05
C VAL A 48 17.35 6.80 0.47
N LEU A 49 16.57 5.91 1.08
CA LEU A 49 16.50 5.73 2.52
C LEU A 49 17.12 4.38 2.88
N TYR A 50 18.17 4.42 3.69
CA TYR A 50 18.84 3.27 4.27
C TYR A 50 18.30 3.05 5.67
N ILE A 51 17.67 1.91 5.90
CA ILE A 51 16.98 1.60 7.15
C ILE A 51 17.75 0.49 7.83
N TYR A 52 18.33 0.81 8.97
CA TYR A 52 19.17 -0.07 9.79
C TYR A 52 18.39 -0.51 11.01
N LEU A 53 18.57 -1.77 11.40
CA LEU A 53 18.10 -2.23 12.71
C LEU A 53 19.06 -1.66 13.78
N ARG A 54 18.52 -0.99 14.80
CA ARG A 54 19.33 -0.38 15.87
C ARG A 54 20.21 -1.43 16.55
N GLU A 55 19.65 -2.58 16.91
CA GLU A 55 20.36 -3.67 17.58
C GLU A 55 21.62 -4.10 16.82
N LYS A 56 21.48 -4.39 15.52
CA LYS A 56 22.62 -4.71 14.65
C LYS A 56 23.63 -3.55 14.58
N ALA A 57 23.16 -2.30 14.57
CA ALA A 57 24.05 -1.14 14.57
C ALA A 57 24.82 -0.95 15.89
N VAL A 58 24.26 -1.36 17.05
CA VAL A 58 24.99 -1.39 18.33
C VAL A 58 26.16 -2.35 18.24
N ASP A 59 25.96 -3.52 17.64
CA ASP A 59 26.98 -4.54 17.42
C ASP A 59 28.01 -4.16 16.32
N GLY A 60 27.96 -2.92 15.80
CA GLY A 60 28.82 -2.45 14.71
C GLY A 60 28.45 -2.98 13.33
N ILE A 61 27.33 -3.70 13.20
CA ILE A 61 26.83 -4.22 11.92
C ILE A 61 26.02 -3.12 11.22
N PHE A 62 26.71 -2.33 10.39
CA PHE A 62 26.10 -1.24 9.63
C PHE A 62 25.57 -1.68 8.27
N LEU A 63 24.68 -2.68 8.27
CA LEU A 63 24.03 -3.19 7.08
C LEU A 63 22.55 -2.81 7.06
N PRO A 64 22.06 -2.10 6.02
CA PRO A 64 20.65 -1.77 5.94
C PRO A 64 19.82 -3.03 5.66
N ILE A 65 18.79 -3.26 6.47
CA ILE A 65 17.81 -4.35 6.26
C ILE A 65 16.82 -4.01 5.15
N TRP A 66 16.54 -2.71 4.97
CA TRP A 66 15.75 -2.18 3.87
C TRP A 66 16.45 -0.99 3.24
N THR A 67 16.40 -0.94 1.91
CA THR A 67 16.75 0.27 1.16
C THR A 67 15.59 0.69 0.29
N MET A 68 15.01 1.84 0.60
CA MET A 68 13.91 2.42 -0.16
C MET A 68 14.44 3.41 -1.19
N PHE A 69 13.98 3.26 -2.43
CA PHE A 69 14.23 4.17 -3.53
C PHE A 69 12.93 4.92 -3.84
N GLN A 70 12.91 6.21 -3.54
CA GLN A 70 11.78 7.10 -3.72
C GLN A 70 12.05 8.07 -4.88
N SER A 71 11.23 8.00 -5.92
CA SER A 71 11.15 9.04 -6.96
C SER A 71 9.97 9.98 -6.69
N ARG A 72 9.67 10.89 -7.61
CA ARG A 72 8.51 11.78 -7.50
C ARG A 72 7.17 11.08 -7.74
N THR A 73 7.18 9.97 -8.45
CA THR A 73 5.97 9.30 -8.94
C THR A 73 5.87 7.85 -8.52
N GLU A 74 6.97 7.27 -8.06
CA GLU A 74 7.04 5.87 -7.66
C GLU A 74 7.99 5.68 -6.48
N TYR A 75 7.88 4.52 -5.86
CA TYR A 75 8.82 4.06 -4.86
C TYR A 75 8.92 2.54 -4.92
N ILE A 76 10.07 2.04 -4.49
CA ILE A 76 10.35 0.61 -4.39
C ILE A 76 11.37 0.37 -3.28
N THR A 77 11.21 -0.72 -2.54
CA THR A 77 12.10 -1.08 -1.45
C THR A 77 12.79 -2.40 -1.74
N LEU A 78 14.09 -2.45 -1.54
CA LEU A 78 14.87 -3.68 -1.49
C LEU A 78 14.94 -4.14 -0.04
N SER A 79 14.44 -5.35 0.25
CA SER A 79 14.63 -6.02 1.53
C SER A 79 15.81 -6.95 1.44
N ARG A 80 16.68 -6.91 2.43
CA ARG A 80 17.72 -7.92 2.67
C ARG A 80 17.24 -8.82 3.80
N LYS A 81 17.23 -10.12 3.54
CA LYS A 81 16.91 -11.13 4.54
C LYS A 81 18.20 -11.59 5.26
N GLU A 82 18.03 -12.34 6.34
CA GLU A 82 19.14 -12.85 7.14
C GLU A 82 19.96 -13.92 6.39
N ASP A 83 19.32 -14.67 5.49
CA ASP A 83 19.97 -15.61 4.57
C ASP A 83 20.80 -14.91 3.45
N GLY A 84 20.91 -13.58 3.49
CA GLY A 84 21.59 -12.77 2.48
C GLY A 84 20.80 -12.57 1.19
N SER A 85 19.65 -13.24 1.01
CA SER A 85 18.79 -13.07 -0.15
C SER A 85 18.15 -11.68 -0.15
N THR A 86 17.76 -11.23 -1.35
CA THR A 86 17.12 -9.92 -1.51
C THR A 86 15.79 -10.02 -2.25
N SER A 87 14.80 -9.28 -1.77
CA SER A 87 13.46 -9.22 -2.38
C SER A 87 13.04 -7.77 -2.63
N TRP A 88 12.27 -7.56 -3.69
CA TRP A 88 11.75 -6.24 -4.02
C TRP A 88 10.29 -6.11 -3.58
N SER A 89 9.98 -5.04 -2.87
CA SER A 89 8.63 -4.70 -2.43
C SER A 89 8.21 -3.33 -2.97
N ARG A 90 6.89 -3.17 -3.20
CA ARG A 90 6.26 -1.87 -3.49
C ARG A 90 5.48 -1.34 -2.29
N ALA A 91 5.75 -1.85 -1.08
CA ALA A 91 5.18 -1.32 0.15
C ALA A 91 5.64 0.12 0.39
N ALA A 92 4.72 0.96 0.87
CA ALA A 92 5.04 2.30 1.34
C ALA A 92 5.89 2.21 2.61
N PHE A 93 6.55 3.30 2.99
CA PHE A 93 7.41 3.37 4.18
C PHE A 93 6.67 2.95 5.45
N CYS A 94 5.46 3.45 5.64
CA CYS A 94 4.63 3.09 6.80
C CYS A 94 4.22 1.60 6.83
N ASN A 95 4.35 0.87 5.72
CA ASN A 95 3.91 -0.52 5.58
C ASN A 95 5.09 -1.48 5.34
N LEU A 96 6.33 -1.09 5.66
CA LEU A 96 7.49 -1.98 5.54
C LEU A 96 7.40 -3.15 6.52
N GLN A 97 6.80 -2.91 7.67
CA GLN A 97 6.38 -3.92 8.62
C GLN A 97 4.84 -3.98 8.63
N ARG A 98 4.26 -5.08 9.12
CA ARG A 98 2.80 -5.19 9.36
C ARG A 98 2.39 -4.41 10.61
N ASP A 99 2.88 -3.19 10.74
CA ASP A 99 2.61 -2.27 11.84
C ASP A 99 1.87 -1.05 11.27
N TYR A 100 0.87 -0.56 11.99
CA TYR A 100 0.08 0.60 11.58
C TYR A 100 0.92 1.89 11.62
N ASP A 101 1.96 1.97 12.46
CA ASP A 101 2.80 3.15 12.59
C ASP A 101 4.30 2.83 12.66
N PHE A 102 4.81 2.22 11.60
CA PHE A 102 6.25 1.93 11.45
C PHE A 102 7.15 3.16 11.68
N SER A 103 6.69 4.35 11.30
CA SER A 103 7.45 5.61 11.49
C SER A 103 7.74 5.93 12.96
N ARG A 104 6.87 5.57 13.91
CA ARG A 104 7.12 5.79 15.34
C ARG A 104 8.33 5.04 15.88
N HIS A 105 8.72 3.97 15.22
CA HIS A 105 9.88 3.17 15.57
C HIS A 105 11.16 3.60 14.84
N CYS A 106 11.07 4.64 14.01
CA CYS A 106 12.17 5.14 13.19
C CYS A 106 12.70 6.48 13.73
N ALA A 107 14.01 6.67 13.67
CA ALA A 107 14.64 7.96 13.85
C ALA A 107 15.60 8.27 12.69
N PHE A 108 15.68 9.52 12.29
CA PHE A 108 16.75 9.96 11.39
C PHE A 108 18.08 9.99 12.14
N TYR A 109 19.14 9.49 11.50
CA TYR A 109 20.47 9.50 12.10
C TYR A 109 20.99 10.93 12.36
N THR A 110 20.70 11.86 11.45
CA THR A 110 21.05 13.28 11.58
C THR A 110 19.90 14.19 11.17
N ALA A 111 19.91 15.44 11.64
CA ALA A 111 18.98 16.48 11.15
C ALA A 111 19.11 16.71 9.63
N SER A 112 20.31 16.56 9.07
CA SER A 112 20.55 16.65 7.63
C SER A 112 19.79 15.57 6.84
N ASP A 113 19.64 14.37 7.43
CA ASP A 113 18.83 13.30 6.84
C ASP A 113 17.36 13.68 6.78
N GLU A 114 16.81 14.23 7.87
CA GLU A 114 15.43 14.72 7.90
C GLU A 114 15.20 15.86 6.90
N ASP A 115 16.10 16.83 6.86
CA ASP A 115 16.04 17.96 5.94
C ASP A 115 16.10 17.52 4.48
N ARG A 116 16.87 16.49 4.18
CA ARG A 116 16.96 15.91 2.84
C ARG A 116 15.64 15.29 2.42
N VAL A 117 14.98 14.54 3.31
CA VAL A 117 13.64 13.99 3.06
C VAL A 117 12.63 15.12 2.87
N THR A 118 12.60 16.10 3.76
CA THR A 118 11.67 17.22 3.74
C THR A 118 11.79 18.02 2.44
N ARG A 119 13.01 18.42 2.07
CA ARG A 119 13.29 19.15 0.82
C ARG A 119 13.02 18.31 -0.41
N PHE A 120 13.30 17.01 -0.36
CA PHE A 120 12.91 16.12 -1.43
C PHE A 120 11.39 16.07 -1.56
N CYS A 121 10.63 15.95 -0.48
CA CYS A 121 9.18 15.80 -0.59
C CYS A 121 8.48 17.07 -1.07
N LYS A 122 9.04 18.26 -0.81
CA LYS A 122 8.48 19.58 -1.18
C LYS A 122 7.06 19.79 -0.61
N GLN A 123 6.79 19.27 0.58
CA GLN A 123 5.52 19.47 1.28
C GLN A 123 5.61 20.74 2.12
N LYS A 124 4.59 21.61 2.04
CA LYS A 124 4.61 22.93 2.71
C LYS A 124 4.52 22.84 4.24
N ARG A 125 3.71 21.91 4.76
CA ARG A 125 3.37 21.82 6.19
C ARG A 125 4.02 20.64 6.92
N ASN A 126 4.49 19.64 6.18
CA ASN A 126 4.96 18.38 6.74
C ASN A 126 6.47 18.26 6.60
N LYS A 127 7.13 17.74 7.65
CA LYS A 127 8.57 17.47 7.69
C LYS A 127 8.85 15.97 7.83
N GLY A 128 10.09 15.57 7.61
CA GLY A 128 10.60 14.22 7.86
C GLY A 128 9.72 13.12 7.28
N PHE A 129 9.41 12.10 8.10
CA PHE A 129 8.59 10.96 7.70
C PHE A 129 7.17 11.34 7.29
N THR A 130 6.55 12.35 7.91
CA THR A 130 5.21 12.82 7.53
C THR A 130 5.20 13.36 6.10
N SER A 131 6.25 14.07 5.70
CA SER A 131 6.38 14.58 4.32
C SER A 131 6.50 13.45 3.30
N LEU A 132 7.24 12.39 3.65
CA LEU A 132 7.39 11.18 2.83
C LEU A 132 6.07 10.41 2.73
N TYR A 133 5.37 10.24 3.86
CA TYR A 133 4.07 9.60 3.93
C TYR A 133 3.07 10.28 2.98
N CYS A 134 2.94 11.61 3.05
CA CYS A 134 2.03 12.34 2.17
C CYS A 134 2.37 12.16 0.69
N MET A 135 3.66 12.23 0.32
CA MET A 135 4.08 11.96 -1.06
C MET A 135 3.72 10.55 -1.52
N GLN A 136 3.95 9.53 -0.68
CA GLN A 136 3.62 8.15 -1.02
C GLN A 136 2.11 7.91 -1.09
N TYR A 137 1.35 8.54 -0.20
CA TYR A 137 -0.11 8.52 -0.20
C TYR A 137 -0.67 9.08 -1.52
N ASP A 138 -0.17 10.23 -1.98
CA ASP A 138 -0.57 10.83 -3.26
C ASP A 138 -0.31 9.89 -4.45
N ILE A 139 0.84 9.20 -4.43
CA ILE A 139 1.18 8.19 -5.45
C ILE A 139 0.19 7.01 -5.40
N MET A 140 -0.14 6.52 -4.21
CA MET A 140 -1.09 5.42 -4.01
C MET A 140 -2.49 5.79 -4.47
N GLU A 141 -2.99 6.96 -4.11
CA GLU A 141 -4.32 7.44 -4.49
C GLU A 141 -4.43 7.64 -6.00
N LYS A 142 -3.39 8.19 -6.66
CA LYS A 142 -3.35 8.25 -8.13
C LYS A 142 -3.47 6.86 -8.76
N ARG A 143 -2.69 5.88 -8.29
CA ARG A 143 -2.77 4.48 -8.77
C ARG A 143 -4.12 3.83 -8.48
N LYS A 144 -4.78 4.18 -7.38
CA LYS A 144 -6.11 3.69 -7.02
C LYS A 144 -7.18 4.25 -7.95
N LYS A 145 -7.11 5.57 -8.22
CA LYS A 145 -8.00 6.26 -9.17
C LYS A 145 -7.87 5.71 -10.59
N GLU A 146 -6.66 5.47 -11.06
CA GLU A 146 -6.40 4.84 -12.37
C GLU A 146 -6.98 3.43 -12.48
N ARG A 147 -6.76 2.60 -11.44
CA ARG A 147 -7.33 1.24 -11.39
C ARG A 147 -8.85 1.25 -11.35
N ARG A 148 -9.46 2.17 -10.60
CA ARG A 148 -10.91 2.35 -10.56
C ARG A 148 -11.46 2.71 -11.93
N LYS A 149 -10.88 3.71 -12.61
CA LYS A 149 -11.28 4.10 -13.97
C LYS A 149 -11.15 2.95 -14.96
N LYS A 150 -10.08 2.15 -14.88
CA LYS A 150 -9.89 0.98 -15.74
C LYS A 150 -11.00 -0.06 -15.51
N LYS A 151 -11.28 -0.40 -14.25
CA LYS A 151 -12.37 -1.31 -13.89
C LYS A 151 -13.73 -0.81 -14.36
N GLU A 152 -14.04 0.47 -14.15
CA GLU A 152 -15.30 1.08 -14.62
C GLU A 152 -15.45 0.94 -16.14
N ARG A 153 -14.39 1.19 -16.92
CA ARG A 153 -14.41 1.00 -18.38
C ARG A 153 -14.63 -0.47 -18.79
N GLU A 154 -13.95 -1.40 -18.11
CA GLU A 154 -14.13 -2.84 -18.35
C GLU A 154 -15.55 -3.30 -18.02
N THR A 155 -16.12 -2.83 -16.91
CA THR A 155 -17.51 -3.09 -16.55
C THR A 155 -18.47 -2.51 -17.58
N LEU A 156 -18.30 -1.25 -18.00
CA LEU A 156 -19.15 -0.64 -19.02
C LEU A 156 -19.07 -1.39 -20.36
N ALA A 157 -17.88 -1.85 -20.77
CA ALA A 157 -17.71 -2.64 -21.98
C ALA A 157 -18.48 -3.98 -21.90
N ARG A 158 -18.46 -4.66 -20.75
CA ARG A 158 -19.24 -5.87 -20.51
C ARG A 158 -20.74 -5.63 -20.46
N MET A 159 -21.17 -4.47 -19.96
CA MET A 159 -22.59 -4.12 -19.87
C MET A 159 -23.22 -3.79 -21.23
N LYS A 160 -22.43 -3.52 -22.29
CA LYS A 160 -22.97 -3.22 -23.63
C LYS A 160 -23.81 -4.36 -24.23
N SER A 161 -23.51 -5.62 -23.88
CA SER A 161 -24.25 -6.78 -24.35
C SER A 161 -25.44 -7.14 -23.46
N VAL A 162 -25.62 -6.45 -22.33
CA VAL A 162 -26.74 -6.70 -21.42
C VAL A 162 -27.94 -5.88 -21.92
N PRO A 163 -29.11 -6.50 -22.12
CA PRO A 163 -30.31 -5.78 -22.53
C PRO A 163 -30.66 -4.71 -21.48
N ALA A 164 -31.25 -3.60 -21.95
CA ALA A 164 -31.70 -2.54 -21.07
C ALA A 164 -32.68 -3.09 -20.03
N LEU A 165 -32.65 -2.51 -18.81
CA LEU A 165 -33.62 -2.86 -17.79
C LEU A 165 -35.04 -2.62 -18.33
N PRO A 166 -35.95 -3.59 -18.19
CA PRO A 166 -37.33 -3.42 -18.62
C PRO A 166 -37.95 -2.24 -17.89
N GLY A 167 -38.70 -1.40 -18.62
CA GLY A 167 -39.27 -0.15 -18.08
C GLY A 167 -40.21 -0.34 -16.87
N ASN A 168 -40.75 -1.55 -16.67
CA ASN A 168 -41.49 -1.91 -15.48
C ASN A 168 -40.94 -3.22 -14.89
N ILE A 169 -39.88 -3.07 -14.08
CA ILE A 169 -39.14 -4.17 -13.46
C ILE A 169 -40.07 -5.09 -12.65
N ASN A 170 -41.02 -4.53 -11.90
CA ASN A 170 -41.95 -5.32 -11.08
C ASN A 170 -42.82 -6.24 -11.95
N ARG A 171 -43.40 -5.70 -13.03
CA ARG A 171 -44.23 -6.47 -13.95
C ARG A 171 -43.44 -7.55 -14.70
N THR A 172 -42.18 -7.27 -15.05
CA THR A 172 -41.31 -8.28 -15.68
C THR A 172 -40.91 -9.38 -14.70
N ILE A 173 -40.57 -9.04 -13.45
CA ILE A 173 -40.28 -10.03 -12.41
C ILE A 173 -41.52 -10.92 -12.17
N GLU A 174 -42.70 -10.32 -12.04
CA GLU A 174 -43.98 -11.04 -11.87
C GLU A 174 -44.30 -12.00 -13.01
N ARG A 175 -43.98 -11.62 -14.25
CA ARG A 175 -44.31 -12.41 -15.45
C ARG A 175 -43.27 -13.47 -15.79
N GLU A 176 -41.98 -13.17 -15.61
CA GLU A 176 -40.88 -14.01 -16.12
C GLU A 176 -40.13 -14.76 -15.00
N MET A 177 -40.04 -14.20 -13.78
CA MET A 177 -39.21 -14.74 -12.70
C MET A 177 -40.01 -15.37 -11.54
N VAL A 178 -41.16 -14.80 -11.17
CA VAL A 178 -42.00 -15.29 -10.04
C VAL A 178 -42.45 -16.75 -10.18
N PRO A 179 -42.72 -17.32 -11.38
CA PRO A 179 -43.08 -18.73 -11.46
C PRO A 179 -41.97 -19.70 -11.01
N HIS A 180 -40.71 -19.24 -10.97
CA HIS A 180 -39.53 -20.06 -10.70
C HIS A 180 -38.82 -19.71 -9.38
N TYR A 181 -39.20 -18.61 -8.72
CA TYR A 181 -38.53 -18.10 -7.52
C TYR A 181 -39.52 -17.49 -6.53
N VAL A 182 -39.35 -17.79 -5.24
CA VAL A 182 -40.13 -17.18 -4.15
C VAL A 182 -39.47 -15.88 -3.72
N PHE A 183 -40.10 -14.75 -3.99
CA PHE A 183 -39.68 -13.43 -3.51
C PHE A 183 -40.44 -13.08 -2.23
N TYR A 184 -39.73 -12.68 -1.17
CA TYR A 184 -40.35 -12.18 0.06
C TYR A 184 -40.18 -10.65 0.15
N THR A 185 -41.28 -9.95 0.43
CA THR A 185 -41.24 -8.53 0.76
C THR A 185 -41.00 -8.38 2.26
N TYR A 186 -39.78 -7.99 2.63
CA TYR A 186 -39.45 -7.74 4.03
C TYR A 186 -39.96 -6.35 4.47
N SER A 187 -40.94 -6.31 5.37
CA SER A 187 -41.36 -5.07 6.04
C SER A 187 -41.17 -5.20 7.55
N ARG A 188 -40.46 -4.26 8.17
CA ARG A 188 -40.22 -4.23 9.63
C ARG A 188 -41.50 -3.99 10.45
N LYS A 189 -42.62 -3.64 9.82
CA LYS A 189 -43.90 -3.33 10.46
C LYS A 189 -45.05 -4.03 9.74
N LYS A 190 -45.15 -5.36 9.91
CA LYS A 190 -46.41 -6.15 9.92
C LYS A 190 -46.05 -7.64 9.97
N LYS A 191 -46.24 -8.26 11.14
CA LYS A 191 -46.40 -9.71 11.28
C LYS A 191 -47.86 -10.03 10.96
N VAL A 192 -48.15 -10.50 9.76
CA VAL A 192 -49.31 -11.37 9.52
C VAL A 192 -48.86 -12.44 8.55
N TRP A 193 -48.67 -13.65 9.07
CA TRP A 193 -48.37 -14.83 8.26
C TRP A 193 -49.69 -15.47 7.83
N LYS A 194 -49.90 -15.61 6.51
CA LYS A 194 -50.68 -16.71 5.94
C LYS A 194 -49.74 -17.45 5.00
N GLY A 195 -49.05 -18.45 5.54
CA GLY A 195 -48.27 -19.39 4.74
C GLY A 195 -49.19 -20.51 4.28
N SER A 196 -49.25 -20.73 2.96
CA SER A 196 -49.65 -22.02 2.41
C SER A 196 -48.37 -22.83 2.23
N VAL A 197 -48.23 -23.91 2.99
CA VAL A 197 -47.15 -24.88 2.84
C VAL A 197 -47.34 -25.62 1.52
N LEU A 198 -46.27 -25.80 0.75
CA LEU A 198 -46.21 -26.92 -0.19
C LEU A 198 -44.86 -27.62 -0.04
N HIS A 199 -45.00 -28.85 0.43
CA HIS A 199 -43.99 -29.89 0.54
C HIS A 199 -43.46 -30.19 -0.86
N VAL A 200 -42.16 -29.97 -1.11
CA VAL A 200 -41.52 -30.40 -2.35
C VAL A 200 -41.27 -31.91 -2.22
N MET A 201 -42.20 -32.73 -2.71
CA MET A 201 -41.84 -34.09 -3.13
C MET A 201 -40.97 -33.95 -4.39
N ARG A 202 -39.67 -34.21 -4.24
CA ARG A 202 -38.81 -34.61 -5.35
C ARG A 202 -39.41 -35.89 -5.97
N ARG A 203 -39.95 -35.80 -7.18
CA ARG A 203 -40.04 -36.97 -8.07
C ARG A 203 -38.89 -36.86 -9.06
N TYR A 204 -37.93 -37.75 -8.89
CA TYR A 204 -37.03 -38.18 -9.95
C TYR A 204 -37.86 -38.87 -11.03
N TRP A 205 -37.71 -38.44 -12.27
CA TRP A 205 -37.58 -39.28 -13.47
C TRP A 205 -36.75 -38.48 -14.48
#